data_AF-A0A077M6Y0-F1
#
_entry.id   AF-A0A077M6Y0-F1
#
_cell.length_a   1.000
_cell.length_b   1.000
_cell.length_c   1.000
_cell.angle_alpha   90.00
_cell.angle_beta   90.00
_cell.angle_gamma   90.00
#
_symmetry.space_group_name_H-M   'P 1'
#
loop_
_entity.id
_entity.type
_entity.pdbx_description
1 polymer ?
#
loop_
_entity_poly.entity_id
_entity_poly.type
_entity_poly.pdbx_seq_one_letter_code
_entity_poly.pdbx_strand_id
1 'polypeptide(L)'
;MTMDIELLVVSDCPNEAAAAALIATAVADTGVRATITRTTIVSEDQAQQRGFIGSPTILLDGVDPFAVPAAAVGLACRLYSTPNGLAGVPGLRDLRQALKRVAAG
;
A
#
# COMPACT_ATOMS: atom_id res chain seq x y z
N MET A 1 -12.66 -3.13 -16.62
CA MET A 1 -12.77 -3.63 -15.25
C MET A 1 -12.20 -2.56 -14.33
N THR A 2 -12.74 -2.43 -13.11
CA THR A 2 -12.24 -1.48 -12.10
C THR A 2 -11.39 -2.28 -11.13
N MET A 3 -10.16 -1.85 -10.85
CA MET A 3 -9.30 -2.54 -9.88
C MET A 3 -9.65 -2.14 -8.45
N ASP A 4 -9.37 -3.00 -7.49
CA ASP A 4 -9.53 -2.70 -6.07
C ASP A 4 -8.18 -2.29 -5.47
N ILE A 5 -8.15 -1.15 -4.80
CA ILE A 5 -6.98 -0.69 -4.05
C ILE A 5 -7.37 -0.62 -2.58
N GLU A 6 -6.74 -1.43 -1.75
CA GLU A 6 -6.97 -1.42 -0.31
C GLU A 6 -5.76 -0.84 0.43
N LEU A 7 -5.99 0.19 1.24
CA LEU A 7 -5.00 0.79 2.11
C LEU A 7 -5.15 0.20 3.52
N LEU A 8 -4.20 -0.66 3.90
CA LEU A 8 -4.10 -1.26 5.22
C LEU A 8 -3.26 -0.37 6.14
N VAL A 9 -3.84 0.05 7.26
CA VAL A 9 -3.20 0.96 8.22
C VAL A 9 -3.43 0.52 9.66
N VAL A 10 -2.54 0.86 10.58
CA VAL A 10 -2.82 0.71 12.02
C VAL A 10 -3.49 1.96 12.56
N SER A 11 -4.14 1.85 13.72
CA SER A 11 -4.91 2.95 14.34
C SER A 11 -4.13 4.25 14.55
N ASP A 12 -2.81 4.16 14.75
CA ASP A 12 -1.93 5.30 15.05
C ASP A 12 -0.86 5.53 13.97
N CYS A 13 -1.19 5.27 12.70
CA CYS A 13 -0.22 5.46 11.61
C CYS A 13 -0.11 6.93 11.18
N PRO A 14 1.04 7.60 11.37
CA PRO A 14 1.22 8.98 10.93
C PRO A 14 1.28 9.12 9.40
N ASN A 15 1.56 8.03 8.68
CA ASN A 15 1.75 8.03 7.22
C ASN A 15 0.48 7.72 6.43
N GLU A 16 -0.65 7.54 7.13
CA GLU A 16 -1.92 7.15 6.52
C GLU A 16 -2.41 8.16 5.48
N ALA A 17 -2.50 9.44 5.86
CA ALA A 17 -2.94 10.51 4.98
C ALA A 17 -2.01 10.67 3.77
N ALA A 18 -0.70 10.52 3.97
CA ALA A 18 0.29 10.56 2.90
C ALA A 18 0.11 9.40 1.91
N ALA A 19 -0.16 8.18 2.40
CA ALA A 19 -0.41 7.01 1.56
C ALA A 19 -1.72 7.16 0.76
N ALA A 20 -2.79 7.64 1.38
CA ALA A 20 -4.06 7.88 0.68
C ALA A 20 -3.91 8.92 -0.44
N ALA A 21 -3.21 10.04 -0.17
CA ALA A 21 -2.92 11.05 -1.18
C ALA A 21 -2.04 10.52 -2.31
N LEU A 22 -1.06 9.67 -1.98
CA LEU A 22 -0.20 9.01 -2.96
C LEU A 22 -1.00 8.10 -3.90
N ILE A 23 -1.92 7.29 -3.35
CA ILE A 23 -2.80 6.41 -4.12
C ILE A 23 -3.68 7.24 -5.07
N ALA A 24 -4.37 8.26 -4.54
CA ALA A 24 -5.23 9.12 -5.34
C ALA A 24 -4.46 9.77 -6.50
N THR A 25 -3.26 10.27 -6.22
CA THR A 25 -2.36 10.85 -7.22
C THR A 25 -1.97 9.82 -8.29
N ALA A 26 -1.52 8.63 -7.87
CA ALA A 26 -1.10 7.58 -8.79
C ALA A 26 -2.24 7.09 -9.69
N VAL A 27 -3.47 6.96 -9.15
CA VAL A 27 -4.67 6.61 -9.93
C VAL A 27 -4.99 7.71 -10.95
N ALA A 28 -4.99 8.97 -10.54
CA ALA A 28 -5.23 10.11 -11.43
C ALA A 28 -4.19 10.18 -12.56
N ASP A 29 -2.90 10.00 -12.25
CA ASP A 29 -1.82 10.06 -13.23
C ASP A 29 -1.82 8.90 -14.23
N THR A 30 -2.30 7.73 -13.81
CA THR A 30 -2.33 6.53 -14.66
C THR A 30 -3.63 6.42 -15.45
N GLY A 31 -4.68 7.14 -15.05
CA GLY A 31 -6.01 7.08 -15.68
C GLY A 31 -6.73 5.75 -15.49
N VAL A 32 -6.25 4.89 -14.58
CA VAL A 32 -6.87 3.60 -14.26
C VAL A 32 -8.15 3.82 -13.48
N ARG A 33 -9.15 2.98 -13.72
CA ARG A 33 -10.36 2.96 -12.90
C ARG A 33 -10.11 2.08 -11.69
N ALA A 34 -10.18 2.67 -10.50
CA ALA A 34 -9.90 1.99 -9.25
C ALA A 34 -10.90 2.37 -8.16
N THR A 35 -11.26 1.40 -7.32
CA THR A 35 -11.98 1.62 -6.06
C THR A 35 -10.94 1.68 -4.95
N ILE A 36 -10.96 2.73 -4.13
CA ILE A 36 -10.01 2.88 -3.01
C ILE A 36 -10.76 2.60 -1.71
N THR A 37 -10.34 1.57 -1.00
CA THR A 37 -10.85 1.19 0.32
C THR A 37 -9.76 1.37 1.37
N ARG A 38 -10.16 1.63 2.62
CA ARG A 38 -9.24 1.74 3.75
C ARG A 38 -9.67 0.74 4.81
N THR A 39 -8.71 -0.03 5.30
CA THR A 39 -8.93 -1.03 6.34
C THR A 39 -7.93 -0.83 7.48
N THR A 40 -8.45 -0.71 8.69
CA THR A 40 -7.62 -0.55 9.88
C THR A 40 -7.33 -1.91 10.51
N ILE A 41 -6.05 -2.27 10.57
CA ILE A 41 -5.54 -3.46 11.25
C ILE A 41 -5.32 -3.13 12.72
N VAL A 42 -6.09 -3.80 13.59
CA VAL A 42 -6.11 -3.56 15.05
C VAL A 42 -5.50 -4.69 15.88
N SER A 43 -5.14 -5.81 15.25
CA SER A 43 -4.55 -6.97 15.94
C SER A 43 -3.48 -7.66 15.10
N GLU A 44 -2.56 -8.34 15.77
CA GLU A 44 -1.51 -9.14 15.12
C GLU A 44 -2.08 -10.32 14.33
N ASP A 45 -3.17 -10.95 14.80
CA ASP A 45 -3.85 -12.01 14.04
C ASP A 45 -4.37 -11.51 12.69
N GLN A 46 -4.98 -10.31 12.67
CA GLN A 46 -5.39 -9.70 11.40
C GLN A 46 -4.19 -9.35 10.52
N ALA A 47 -3.10 -8.89 11.14
CA ALA A 47 -1.88 -8.63 10.41
C ALA A 47 -1.34 -9.91 9.74
N GLN A 48 -1.32 -11.04 10.45
CA GLN A 48 -0.86 -12.33 9.93
C GLN A 48 -1.77 -12.85 8.82
N GLN A 49 -3.08 -12.82 9.00
CA GLN A 49 -4.04 -13.28 7.98
C GLN A 49 -3.94 -12.46 6.68
N ARG A 50 -3.58 -11.18 6.78
CA ARG A 50 -3.47 -10.26 5.64
C ARG A 50 -2.04 -10.10 5.12
N GLY A 51 -1.05 -10.78 5.71
CA GLY A 51 0.37 -10.60 5.36
C GLY A 51 0.87 -9.17 5.59
N PHE A 52 0.31 -8.47 6.57
CA PHE A 52 0.60 -7.09 6.89
C PHE A 52 1.99 -6.94 7.51
N ILE A 53 2.97 -6.59 6.68
CA ILE A 53 4.35 -6.39 7.11
C ILE A 53 4.59 -5.05 7.82
N GLY A 54 3.60 -4.16 7.79
CA GLY A 54 3.61 -2.90 8.53
C GLY A 54 2.77 -1.80 7.88
N SER A 55 2.55 -0.72 8.62
CA SER A 55 1.75 0.40 8.16
C SER A 55 2.59 1.48 7.47
N PRO A 56 2.11 2.07 6.37
CA PRO A 56 0.94 1.69 5.55
C PRO A 56 1.29 0.56 4.59
N THR A 57 0.35 -0.35 4.31
CA THR A 57 0.46 -1.37 3.25
C THR A 57 -0.62 -1.12 2.20
N ILE A 58 -0.26 -1.21 0.92
CA ILE A 58 -1.16 -0.96 -0.21
C ILE A 58 -1.34 -2.29 -0.94
N LEU A 59 -2.58 -2.78 -1.01
CA LEU A 59 -2.94 -3.94 -1.81
C LEU A 59 -3.58 -3.48 -3.11
N LEU A 60 -3.17 -4.10 -4.22
CA LEU A 60 -3.77 -3.95 -5.53
C LEU A 60 -4.41 -5.29 -5.91
N ASP A 61 -5.73 -5.32 -6.05
CA ASP A 61 -6.53 -6.54 -6.23
C ASP A 61 -6.18 -7.63 -5.19
N GLY A 62 -5.95 -7.21 -3.94
CA GLY A 62 -5.56 -8.08 -2.83
C GLY A 62 -4.08 -8.47 -2.77
N VAL A 63 -3.24 -7.99 -3.70
CA VAL A 63 -1.80 -8.30 -3.77
C VAL A 63 -0.96 -7.09 -3.38
N ASP A 64 -0.01 -7.26 -2.47
CA ASP A 64 0.98 -6.22 -2.13
C ASP A 64 2.11 -6.18 -3.17
N PRO A 65 2.20 -5.13 -4.02
CA PRO A 65 3.24 -5.03 -5.04
C PRO A 65 4.64 -4.73 -4.46
N PHE A 66 4.72 -4.37 -3.17
CA PHE A 66 5.95 -4.03 -2.47
C PHE A 66 6.36 -5.09 -1.45
N ALA A 67 5.67 -6.24 -1.42
CA ALA A 67 5.94 -7.31 -0.48
C ALA A 67 7.41 -7.73 -0.54
N VAL A 68 8.10 -7.70 0.59
CA VAL A 68 9.48 -8.18 0.70
C VAL A 68 9.44 -9.61 1.22
N PRO A 69 10.02 -10.59 0.50
CA PRO A 69 10.11 -11.96 0.97
C PRO A 69 10.79 -12.00 2.35
N ALA A 70 10.19 -12.71 3.30
CA ALA A 70 10.68 -12.87 4.68
C ALA A 70 10.65 -11.62 5.58
N ALA A 71 9.93 -10.55 5.19
CA ALA A 71 9.64 -9.47 6.13
C ALA A 71 8.74 -9.98 7.28
N ALA A 72 9.08 -9.63 8.52
CA ALA A 72 8.26 -9.97 9.67
C ALA A 72 6.93 -9.21 9.61
N VAL A 73 5.83 -9.94 9.76
CA VAL A 73 4.50 -9.38 9.95
C VAL A 73 4.44 -8.75 11.34
N GLY A 74 3.87 -7.54 11.43
CA GLY A 74 3.68 -6.90 12.72
C GLY A 74 2.99 -5.53 12.62
N LEU A 75 2.47 -5.06 13.76
CA LEU A 75 1.91 -3.72 13.93
C LEU A 75 3.03 -2.66 14.00
N ALA A 76 3.95 -2.69 13.04
CA ALA A 76 5.11 -1.81 12.95
C ALA A 76 4.96 -0.80 11.81
N CYS A 77 5.74 0.29 11.86
CA CYS A 77 5.87 1.19 10.71
C CYS A 77 6.67 0.52 9.60
N ARG A 78 6.11 0.47 8.40
CA ARG A 78 6.79 -0.01 7.20
C ARG A 78 7.60 1.12 6.59
N LEU A 79 8.88 0.85 6.33
CA LEU A 79 9.76 1.76 5.63
C LEU A 79 9.94 1.30 4.18
N TYR A 80 9.77 2.24 3.27
CA TYR A 80 9.95 2.04 1.84
C TYR A 80 11.26 2.72 1.41
N SER A 81 12.05 2.01 0.62
CA SER A 81 13.23 2.61 -0.01
C SER A 81 12.78 3.48 -1.17
N THR A 82 12.96 4.79 -1.02
CA THR A 82 12.70 5.77 -2.09
C THR A 82 14.01 6.39 -2.56
N PRO A 83 14.03 7.05 -3.73
CA PRO A 83 15.22 7.76 -4.23
C PRO A 83 15.73 8.86 -3.27
N ASN A 84 14.88 9.35 -2.38
CA ASN A 84 15.22 10.38 -1.38
C ASN A 84 15.59 9.78 -0.01
N GLY A 85 15.67 8.45 0.11
CA GLY A 85 15.91 7.73 1.35
C GLY A 85 14.73 6.86 1.81
N LEU A 86 14.80 6.39 3.06
CA LEU A 86 13.71 5.62 3.68
C LEU A 86 12.53 6.55 3.98
N ALA A 87 11.34 6.17 3.53
CA ALA A 87 10.11 6.91 3.76
C ALA A 87 9.01 6.00 4.31
N GLY A 88 8.04 6.57 5.01
CA GLY A 88 6.86 5.86 5.50
C GLY A 88 5.81 5.55 4.43
N VAL A 89 6.09 5.86 3.16
CA VAL A 89 5.20 5.58 2.01
C VAL A 89 6.05 5.18 0.80
N PRO A 90 5.51 4.36 -0.13
CA PRO A 90 6.24 3.98 -1.34
C PRO A 90 6.49 5.18 -2.26
N GLY A 91 7.46 5.04 -3.16
CA GLY A 91 7.68 6.03 -4.21
C GLY A 91 6.47 6.12 -5.15
N LEU A 92 6.04 7.35 -5.47
CA LEU A 92 4.93 7.58 -6.41
C LEU A 92 5.17 6.89 -7.77
N ARG A 93 6.42 6.90 -8.24
CA ARG A 93 6.80 6.22 -9.50
C ARG A 93 6.58 4.72 -9.42
N ASP A 94 6.93 4.10 -8.31
CA ASP A 94 6.82 2.66 -8.12
C ASP A 94 5.35 2.25 -8.01
N LEU A 95 4.55 3.03 -7.29
CA LEU A 95 3.10 2.82 -7.22
C LEU A 95 2.47 2.94 -8.61
N ARG A 96 2.76 4.00 -9.37
CA ARG A 96 2.27 4.14 -10.76
C ARG A 96 2.65 2.94 -11.64
N GLN A 97 3.87 2.41 -11.51
CA GLN A 97 4.29 1.22 -12.26
C GLN A 97 3.50 -0.02 -11.84
N ALA A 98 3.28 -0.21 -10.54
CA ALA A 98 2.47 -1.31 -10.03
C ALA A 98 1.03 -1.24 -10.55
N LEU A 99 0.38 -0.07 -10.48
CA LEU A 99 -0.97 0.12 -11.03
C LEU A 99 -1.05 -0.21 -12.52
N LYS A 100 -0.07 0.24 -13.31
CA LYS A 100 -0.02 -0.06 -14.75
C LYS A 100 0.18 -1.55 -15.05
N ARG A 101 0.99 -2.25 -14.24
CA ARG A 101 1.20 -3.70 -14.39
C ARG A 101 -0.08 -4.48 -14.11
N VAL A 102 -0.77 -4.14 -13.03
CA VAL A 102 -2.03 -4.78 -12.64
C VAL A 102 -3.13 -4.47 -13.67
N ALA A 103 -3.24 -3.22 -14.12
CA ALA A 103 -4.25 -2.83 -15.12
C ALA A 103 -3.99 -3.37 -16.54
N ALA A 104 -2.77 -3.85 -16.83
CA ALA A 104 -2.40 -4.42 -18.12
C ALA A 104 -2.45 -5.96 -18.16
N GLY A 105 -2.57 -6.61 -17.00
CA GLY A 105 -2.79 -8.04 -16.87
C GLY A 105 -4.27 -8.39 -16.92
#